data_AF-A0A5Y0V0H1-F1
#
_entry.id   AF-A0A5Y0V0H1-F1
#
_cell.length_a   1.000
_cell.length_b   1.000
_cell.length_c   1.000
_cell.angle_alpha   90.00
_cell.angle_beta   90.00
_cell.angle_gamma   90.00
#
_symmetry.space_group_name_H-M   'P 1'
#
loop_
_entity.id
_entity.type
_entity.pdbx_description
1 polymer ?
#
loop_
_entity_poly.entity_id
_entity_poly.type
_entity_poly.pdbx_seq_one_letter_code
_entity_poly.pdbx_strand_id
1 'polypeptide(L)' 'MSSMTELVCADFQENIGRAKRYWSASRLPTGERQKNAPKPRIYPRDRVLRRLVKIDTDFQCDRIIQQLDLMTDDE' A
#
# COMPACT_ATOMS: atom_id res chain seq x y z
N MET A 1 16.81 11.85 -0.30
CA MET A 1 15.62 11.71 0.58
C MET A 1 14.56 11.01 -0.26
N SER A 2 14.15 9.80 0.09
CA SER A 2 13.08 9.11 -0.66
C SER A 2 11.71 9.64 -0.23
N SER A 3 10.81 9.80 -1.19
CA SER A 3 9.44 10.24 -0.92
C SER A 3 8.63 9.12 -0.25
N MET A 4 7.51 9.48 0.38
CA MET A 4 6.60 8.51 1.00
C MET A 4 6.12 7.45 -0.01
N THR A 5 5.81 7.87 -1.23
CA THR A 5 5.35 6.99 -2.32
C THR A 5 6.46 6.05 -2.77
N GLU A 6 7.70 6.52 -2.91
CA GLU A 6 8.85 5.67 -3.26
C GLU A 6 9.09 4.57 -2.23
N LEU A 7 8.97 4.89 -0.94
CA LEU A 7 9.11 3.90 0.14
C LEU A 7 8.02 2.83 0.07
N VAL A 8 6.77 3.25 -0.09
CA VAL A 8 5.63 2.33 -0.22
C VAL A 8 5.77 1.45 -1.46
N CYS A 9 6.16 2.03 -2.59
CA CYS A 9 6.37 1.28 -3.84
C CYS A 9 7.50 0.26 -3.74
N ALA A 10 8.63 0.63 -3.12
CA ALA A 10 9.76 -0.27 -2.91
C ALA A 10 9.37 -1.46 -2.01
N ASP A 11 8.67 -1.21 -0.92
CA ASP A 11 8.18 -2.25 0.00
C ASP A 11 7.20 -3.21 -0.70
N PHE A 12 6.36 -2.67 -1.59
CA PHE A 12 5.43 -3.46 -2.39
C PHE A 12 6.17 -4.36 -3.39
N GLN A 13 7.14 -3.80 -4.12
CA GLN A 13 7.97 -4.54 -5.08
C GLN A 13 8.76 -5.64 -4.40
N GLU A 14 9.31 -5.39 -3.20
CA GLU A 14 10.03 -6.40 -2.44
C GLU A 14 9.12 -7.56 -2.03
N ASN A 15 7.93 -7.26 -1.50
CA ASN A 15 6.95 -8.28 -1.10
C ASN A 15 6.51 -9.14 -2.31
N ILE A 16 6.24 -8.51 -3.46
CA ILE A 16 5.94 -9.22 -4.70
C ILE A 16 7.13 -10.11 -5.12
N GLY A 17 8.35 -9.58 -5.07
CA GLY A 17 9.56 -10.32 -5.43
C GLY A 17 9.81 -11.53 -4.53
N ARG A 18 9.50 -11.43 -3.23
CA ARG A 18 9.56 -12.56 -2.28
C ARG A 18 8.52 -13.62 -2.61
N ALA A 19 7.27 -13.21 -2.84
CA ALA A 19 6.20 -14.13 -3.21
C ALA A 19 6.54 -14.85 -4.51
N LYS A 20 6.95 -14.13 -5.56
CA LYS A 20 7.35 -14.72 -6.85
C LYS A 20 8.44 -15.77 -6.69
N ARG A 21 9.52 -15.46 -5.94
CA ARG A 21 10.61 -16.41 -5.67
C ARG A 21 10.14 -17.65 -4.92
N TYR A 22 9.27 -17.47 -3.92
CA TYR A 22 8.68 -18.59 -3.20
C TYR A 22 7.84 -19.49 -4.11
N TRP A 23 6.96 -18.90 -4.93
CA TRP A 23 6.14 -19.68 -5.86
C TRP A 23 7.02 -20.34 -6.95
N SER A 24 8.07 -19.71 -7.46
CA SER A 24 8.92 -20.37 -8.45
C SER A 24 9.74 -21.54 -7.87
N ALA A 25 10.19 -21.43 -6.62
CA ALA A 25 11.09 -22.42 -6.00
C ALA A 25 10.38 -23.50 -5.17
N SER A 26 9.13 -23.27 -4.75
CA SER A 26 8.43 -24.19 -3.86
C SER A 26 8.01 -25.48 -4.57
N ARG A 27 8.54 -26.60 -4.07
CA ARG A 27 8.15 -27.97 -4.45
C ARG A 27 7.00 -28.54 -3.60
N LEU A 28 6.50 -27.77 -2.63
CA LEU A 28 5.40 -28.19 -1.77
C LEU A 28 4.09 -28.37 -2.56
N PRO A 29 3.25 -29.35 -2.19
CA PRO A 29 1.88 -29.47 -2.69
C PRO A 29 1.06 -28.20 -2.40
N THR A 30 0.06 -27.91 -3.24
CA THR A 30 -0.68 -26.62 -3.23
C THR A 30 -1.16 -26.19 -1.84
N GLY A 31 -1.75 -27.10 -1.05
CA GLY A 31 -2.28 -26.79 0.27
C GLY A 31 -1.20 -26.41 1.30
N GLU A 32 -0.10 -27.16 1.34
CA GLU A 32 1.04 -26.86 2.23
C GLU A 32 1.80 -25.62 1.75
N ARG A 33 1.89 -25.46 0.42
CA ARG A 33 2.51 -24.31 -0.21
C ARG A 33 1.77 -23.02 0.13
N GLN A 34 0.45 -23.05 0.21
CA GLN A 34 -0.33 -21.88 0.62
C GLN A 34 -0.17 -21.57 2.11
N LYS A 35 -0.14 -22.60 2.96
CA LYS A 35 0.12 -22.44 4.41
C LYS A 35 1.49 -21.83 4.70
N ASN A 36 2.49 -22.17 3.90
CA ASN A 36 3.87 -21.72 4.05
C ASN A 36 4.22 -20.48 3.22
N ALA A 37 3.24 -19.83 2.59
CA ALA A 37 3.48 -18.64 1.79
C ALA A 37 4.09 -17.51 2.64
N PRO A 38 5.08 -16.76 2.10
CA PRO A 38 5.72 -15.70 2.85
C PRO A 38 4.71 -14.61 3.18
N LYS A 39 4.60 -14.28 4.47
CA LYS A 39 3.78 -13.16 4.93
C LYS A 39 4.42 -11.83 4.49
N PRO A 40 3.61 -10.81 4.17
CA PRO A 40 4.12 -9.46 3.91
C PRO A 40 4.97 -8.99 5.08
N ARG A 41 6.10 -8.35 4.78
CA ARG A 41 6.96 -7.78 5.82
C ARG A 41 6.29 -6.53 6.40
N ILE A 42 6.30 -6.44 7.74
CA ILE A 42 5.81 -5.28 8.48
C ILE A 42 7.04 -4.51 8.96
N TYR A 43 7.12 -3.23 8.59
CA TYR A 43 8.18 -2.34 9.05
C TYR A 43 7.68 -1.42 10.18
N PRO A 44 8.54 -1.04 11.15
CA PRO A 44 8.17 -0.08 12.18
C PRO A 44 7.65 1.25 11.61
N ARG A 45 8.17 1.67 10.45
CA ARG A 45 7.74 2.89 9.74
C ARG A 45 6.32 2.82 9.17
N ASP A 46 5.73 1.63 9.02
CA ASP A 46 4.40 1.46 8.41
C ASP A 46 3.31 2.15 9.22
N ARG A 47 3.50 2.30 10.54
CA ARG A 47 2.57 3.05 11.38
C ARG A 47 2.57 4.52 11.02
N VAL A 48 3.75 5.09 10.73
CA VAL A 48 3.90 6.49 10.33
C VAL A 48 3.40 6.67 8.90
N LEU A 49 3.78 5.80 7.98
CA LEU A 49 3.32 5.83 6.59
C LEU A 49 1.78 5.78 6.51
N ARG A 50 1.13 4.90 7.28
CA ARG A 50 -0.35 4.85 7.36
C ARG A 50 -0.99 6.15 7.84
N ARG A 51 -0.36 6.81 8.81
CA ARG A 51 -0.85 8.10 9.33
C ARG A 51 -0.69 9.20 8.28
N LEU A 52 0.46 9.26 7.62
CA LEU A 52 0.73 10.25 6.59
C LEU A 52 -0.19 10.07 5.38
N VAL A 53 -0.39 8.82 4.93
CA VAL A 53 -1.36 8.52 3.86
C VAL A 53 -2.76 8.94 4.26
N LYS A 54 -3.19 8.69 5.51
CA LYS A 54 -4.50 9.14 5.97
C LYS A 54 -4.64 10.66 5.92
N ILE A 55 -3.65 11.40 6.44
CA ILE A 55 -3.66 12.87 6.44
C ILE A 55 -3.74 13.42 5.01
N ASP A 56 -2.96 12.83 4.09
CA ASP A 56 -2.97 13.24 2.68
C ASP A 56 -4.33 12.97 2.04
N THR A 57 -4.91 11.78 2.26
CA THR A 57 -6.25 11.44 1.76
C THR A 57 -7.33 12.37 2.33
N ASP A 58 -7.34 12.60 3.64
CA ASP A 58 -8.32 13.48 4.30
C ASP A 58 -8.24 14.90 3.69
N PHE A 59 -7.01 15.42 3.49
CA PHE A 59 -6.79 16.71 2.84
C PHE A 59 -7.29 16.75 1.38
N GLN A 60 -7.06 15.69 0.60
CA GLN A 60 -7.58 15.62 -0.78
C GLN A 60 -9.11 15.56 -0.79
N CYS A 61 -9.73 14.81 0.13
CA CYS A 61 -11.18 14.74 0.26
C CYS A 61 -11.78 16.11 0.57
N ASP A 62 -11.25 16.84 1.55
CA ASP A 62 -11.71 18.18 1.90
C ASP A 62 -11.62 19.13 0.70
N ARG A 63 -10.53 19.05 -0.07
CA ARG A 63 -10.35 19.84 -1.29
C ARG A 63 -11.41 19.53 -2.34
N ILE A 64 -11.72 18.24 -2.54
CA ILE A 64 -12.73 17.80 -3.50
C ILE A 64 -14.13 18.26 -3.07
N ILE A 65 -14.45 18.13 -1.78
CA ILE A 65 -15.74 18.59 -1.24
C ILE A 65 -15.94 20.08 -1.48
N GLN A 66 -14.94 20.91 -1.16
CA GLN A 66 -14.99 22.34 -1.44
C GLN A 66 -15.20 22.64 -2.93
N GLN A 67 -14.51 21.92 -3.82
CA GLN A 67 -14.69 22.10 -5.26
C GLN A 67 -16.10 21.75 -5.74
N LEU A 68 -16.73 20.74 -5.14
CA LEU A 68 -18.10 20.35 -5.47
C LEU A 68 -19.12 21.35 -4.93
N ASP A 69 -18.95 21.82 -3.69
CA ASP A 69 -19.83 22.82 -3.08
C ASP A 69 -19.84 24.13 -3.91
N LEU A 70 -18.67 24.56 -4.39
CA LEU A 70 -18.54 25.71 -5.29
C LEU A 70 -19.22 25.52 -6.66
N MET A 71 -19.44 24.29 -7.12
CA MET A 71 -20.10 24.01 -8.40
C MET A 71 -21.63 23.94 -8.27
N THR A 72 -22.15 23.70 -7.06
CA THR A 72 -23.59 23.65 -6.79
C THR A 72 -24.24 25.02 -6.54
N ASP A 73 -23.45 26.06 -6.28
CA ASP A 73 -23.94 27.42 -6.06
C ASP A 73 -24.11 28.24 -7.37
N ASP A 74 -23.74 27.66 -8.52
CA ASP A 74 -23.81 28.28 -9.86
C ASP A 74 -25.09 27.88 -10.67
N GLU A 75 -26.09 27.23 -10.04
CA GLU A 75 -27.45 26.99 -10.59
C GLU A 75 -28.52 27.93 -10.00
#